data_AF-A0A5B9MQ73-F1
#
_entry.id   AF-A0A5B9MQ73-F1
#
_cell.length_a   1.000
_cell.length_b   1.000
_cell.length_c   1.000
_cell.angle_alpha   90.00
_cell.angle_beta   90.00
_cell.angle_gamma   90.00
#
_symmetry.space_group_name_H-M   'P 1'
#
loop_
_entity.id
_entity.type
_entity.pdbx_description
1 polymer ?
#
loop_
_entity_poly.entity_id
_entity_poly.type
_entity_poly.pdbx_seq_one_letter_code
_entity_poly.pdbx_strand_id
1 'polypeptide(L)'
;MPAAFLHNGSTVDFVPAADVPAGSIVVLEELVGVSRFFVAAGRTGAIAVRGVFDVLKDPSTDIAVGTRLYWSTVSWHVVKTASEHPLLGKSILPAAPGSSYVRVLLTQ
;
A
#
# COMPACT_ATOMS: atom_id res chain seq x y z
N MET A 1 -11.52 -31.35 -2.22
CA MET A 1 -11.96 -30.37 -1.19
C MET A 1 -11.89 -28.99 -1.84
N PRO A 2 -12.97 -28.20 -1.88
CA PRO A 2 -13.02 -26.98 -2.71
C PRO A 2 -12.36 -25.74 -2.07
N ALA A 3 -12.24 -25.67 -0.74
CA ALA A 3 -11.54 -24.57 -0.06
C ALA A 3 -11.04 -25.02 1.33
N ALA A 4 -9.92 -24.44 1.78
CA ALA A 4 -9.38 -24.59 3.12
C ALA A 4 -9.03 -23.20 3.69
N PHE A 5 -9.32 -22.97 4.96
CA PHE A 5 -8.97 -21.73 5.64
C PHE A 5 -7.47 -21.75 6.00
N LEU A 6 -6.72 -20.74 5.57
CA LEU A 6 -5.30 -20.58 5.91
C LEU A 6 -5.07 -19.53 6.99
N HIS A 7 -5.55 -18.30 6.80
CA HIS A 7 -5.36 -17.20 7.75
C HIS A 7 -6.42 -16.09 7.56
N ASN A 8 -6.47 -15.13 8.48
CA ASN A 8 -7.50 -14.08 8.51
C ASN A 8 -7.43 -13.03 7.38
N GLY A 9 -6.48 -13.12 6.44
CA GLY A 9 -6.30 -12.16 5.35
C GLY A 9 -5.59 -10.85 5.73
N SER A 10 -5.10 -10.66 6.95
CA SER A 10 -4.45 -9.38 7.34
C SER A 10 -3.03 -9.23 6.80
N THR A 11 -2.33 -10.34 6.59
CA THR A 11 -1.00 -10.39 6.00
C THR A 11 -0.94 -11.48 4.96
N VAL A 12 -0.62 -11.12 3.72
CA VAL A 12 -0.53 -12.06 2.60
C VAL A 12 0.92 -12.45 2.39
N ASP A 13 1.18 -13.76 2.32
CA ASP A 13 2.49 -14.28 1.98
C ASP A 13 2.76 -14.06 0.48
N PHE A 14 3.94 -13.56 0.16
CA PHE A 14 4.37 -13.34 -1.21
C PHE A 14 5.87 -13.64 -1.36
N VAL A 15 6.28 -13.94 -2.59
CA VAL A 15 7.68 -14.13 -2.94
C VAL A 15 8.08 -13.01 -3.90
N PRO A 16 8.87 -12.02 -3.47
CA PRO A 16 9.29 -10.96 -4.35
C PRO A 16 10.38 -11.44 -5.31
N ALA A 17 10.37 -10.88 -6.52
CA ALA A 17 11.44 -11.06 -7.51
C ALA A 17 12.68 -10.21 -7.20
N ALA A 18 12.55 -9.15 -6.40
CA ALA A 18 13.61 -8.22 -6.01
C ALA A 18 13.61 -7.96 -4.50
N ASP A 19 14.68 -7.43 -3.93
CA ASP A 19 14.72 -7.11 -2.50
C ASP A 19 13.68 -6.02 -2.17
N VAL A 20 12.83 -6.30 -1.18
CA VAL A 20 11.79 -5.38 -0.70
C VAL A 20 12.17 -4.85 0.68
N PRO A 21 12.52 -3.56 0.79
CA PRO A 21 12.77 -2.91 2.08
C PRO A 21 11.56 -2.98 3.03
N ALA A 22 11.83 -2.84 4.32
CA ALA A 22 10.78 -2.59 5.30
C ALA A 22 10.10 -1.23 5.00
N GLY A 23 8.77 -1.20 5.06
CA GLY A 23 7.96 -0.03 4.75
C GLY A 23 7.69 0.19 3.25
N SER A 24 8.23 -0.66 2.37
CA SER A 24 7.95 -0.56 0.95
C SER A 24 6.56 -1.05 0.61
N ILE A 25 5.91 -0.34 -0.31
CA ILE A 25 4.62 -0.72 -0.87
C ILE A 25 4.86 -1.72 -2.00
N VAL A 26 4.23 -2.87 -1.88
CA VAL A 26 4.26 -3.95 -2.86
C VAL A 26 2.92 -3.98 -3.55
N VAL A 27 2.97 -3.96 -4.89
CA VAL A 27 1.81 -4.11 -5.76
C VAL A 27 1.90 -5.47 -6.44
N LEU A 28 0.91 -6.32 -6.20
CA LEU A 28 0.68 -7.60 -6.85
C LEU A 28 -0.58 -7.46 -7.71
N GLU A 29 -0.41 -6.93 -8.93
CA GLU A 29 -1.51 -6.54 -9.84
C GLU A 29 -2.48 -5.54 -9.17
N GLU A 30 -3.66 -5.98 -8.75
CA GLU A 30 -4.66 -5.16 -8.06
C GLU A 30 -4.48 -5.18 -6.53
N LEU A 31 -3.72 -6.14 -6.01
CA LEU A 31 -3.51 -6.32 -4.59
C LEU A 31 -2.33 -5.49 -4.11
N VAL A 32 -2.61 -4.49 -3.27
CA VAL A 32 -1.59 -3.61 -2.68
C VAL A 32 -1.41 -3.94 -1.22
N GLY A 33 -0.16 -4.12 -0.80
CA GLY A 33 0.20 -4.27 0.60
C GLY A 33 1.49 -3.57 0.95
N VAL A 34 1.74 -3.42 2.25
CA VAL A 34 2.96 -2.79 2.78
C VAL A 34 3.82 -3.85 3.44
N SER A 35 5.07 -3.94 3.05
CA SER A 35 6.03 -4.82 3.72
C SER A 35 6.36 -4.26 5.10
N ARG A 36 6.17 -5.05 6.16
CA ARG A 36 6.53 -4.63 7.53
C ARG A 36 7.99 -4.88 7.87
N PHE A 37 8.62 -5.81 7.16
CA PHE A 37 9.99 -6.25 7.39
C PHE A 37 10.76 -6.26 6.07
N PHE A 38 12.08 -6.32 6.13
CA PHE A 38 12.88 -6.55 4.95
C PHE A 38 12.61 -7.96 4.41
N VAL A 39 12.32 -8.08 3.12
CA VAL A 39 12.12 -9.35 2.43
C VAL A 39 13.13 -9.43 1.29
N ALA A 40 14.07 -10.37 1.39
CA ALA A 40 15.02 -10.60 0.32
C ALA A 40 14.36 -11.24 -0.92
N ALA A 41 14.90 -10.99 -2.10
CA ALA A 41 14.48 -11.61 -3.34
C ALA A 41 14.46 -13.15 -3.21
N GLY A 42 13.38 -13.78 -3.70
CA GLY A 42 13.24 -15.24 -3.69
C GLY A 42 12.97 -15.85 -2.30
N ARG A 43 12.77 -15.05 -1.25
CA ARG A 43 12.35 -15.53 0.08
C ARG A 43 10.87 -15.27 0.30
N THR A 44 10.19 -16.18 0.99
CA THR A 44 8.81 -15.94 1.43
C THR A 44 8.80 -14.81 2.45
N GLY A 45 8.12 -13.72 2.10
CA GLY A 45 7.83 -12.61 3.00
C GLY A 45 6.33 -12.42 3.16
N ALA A 46 5.95 -11.51 4.05
CA ALA A 46 4.54 -11.18 4.30
C ALA A 46 4.31 -9.68 4.16
N ILE A 47 3.29 -9.31 3.39
CA ILE A 47 2.81 -7.94 3.23
C ILE A 47 1.54 -7.74 4.02
N ALA A 48 1.42 -6.61 4.70
CA ALA A 48 0.18 -6.22 5.34
C ALA A 48 -0.75 -5.58 4.29
N VAL A 49 -1.90 -6.22 4.05
CA VAL A 49 -2.96 -5.70 3.16
C VAL A 49 -4.05 -4.97 3.94
N ARG A 50 -4.00 -5.04 5.28
CA ARG A 50 -4.95 -4.39 6.18
C ARG A 50 -4.20 -3.66 7.28
N GLY A 51 -4.54 -2.40 7.51
CA GLY A 51 -3.90 -1.56 8.52
C GLY A 51 -3.87 -0.10 8.12
N VAL A 52 -3.34 0.72 9.03
CA VAL A 52 -3.15 2.15 8.83
C VAL A 52 -1.67 2.42 8.66
N PHE A 53 -1.30 3.03 7.54
CA PHE A 53 0.09 3.33 7.19
C PHE A 53 0.24 4.79 6.78
N ASP A 54 1.37 5.39 7.14
CA ASP A 54 1.76 6.71 6.68
C ASP A 54 2.52 6.55 5.36
N VAL A 55 1.96 7.11 4.28
CA VAL A 55 2.46 6.95 2.91
C VAL A 55 2.87 8.30 2.34
N LEU A 56 3.94 8.32 1.54
CA LEU A 56 4.40 9.52 0.87
C LEU A 56 3.34 10.06 -0.10
N LYS A 57 3.07 11.36 0.00
CA LYS A 57 2.25 12.10 -0.97
C LYS A 57 3.08 13.18 -1.65
N ASP A 58 2.61 13.63 -2.80
CA ASP A 58 3.14 14.85 -3.39
C ASP A 58 2.87 16.03 -2.43
N PRO A 59 3.91 16.80 -2.05
CA PRO A 59 3.78 17.89 -1.09
C PRO A 59 2.84 19.00 -1.57
N SER A 60 2.66 19.16 -2.89
CA SER A 60 1.74 20.15 -3.48
C SER A 60 0.28 19.72 -3.45
N THR A 61 0.00 18.43 -3.26
CA THR A 61 -1.35 17.89 -3.36
C THR A 61 -2.07 17.93 -2.01
N ASP A 62 -3.29 18.48 -2.02
CA ASP A 62 -4.20 18.42 -0.88
C ASP A 62 -5.06 17.14 -0.90
N ILE A 63 -5.05 16.43 0.23
CA ILE A 63 -5.80 15.19 0.41
C ILE A 63 -6.76 15.37 1.59
N ALA A 64 -8.04 15.51 1.29
CA ALA A 64 -9.11 15.48 2.29
C ALA A 64 -9.28 14.08 2.88
N VAL A 65 -9.85 13.98 4.08
CA VAL A 65 -10.24 12.70 4.73
C VAL A 65 -11.22 11.93 3.83
N GLY A 66 -11.06 10.60 3.78
CA GLY A 66 -11.95 9.70 3.04
C GLY A 66 -11.71 9.66 1.53
N THR A 67 -10.72 10.40 1.03
CA THR A 67 -10.35 10.37 -0.39
C THR A 67 -9.79 8.99 -0.72
N ARG A 68 -10.24 8.41 -1.83
CA ARG A 68 -9.62 7.21 -2.40
C ARG A 68 -8.24 7.57 -2.93
N LEU A 69 -7.27 6.78 -2.52
CA LEU A 69 -5.87 6.95 -2.82
C LEU A 69 -5.37 5.74 -3.55
N TYR A 70 -4.59 6.00 -4.58
CA TYR A 70 -4.01 5.00 -5.46
C TYR A 70 -2.49 5.12 -5.38
N TRP A 71 -1.81 3.99 -5.56
CA TRP A 71 -0.35 3.95 -5.51
C TRP A 71 0.23 4.05 -6.92
N SER A 72 1.09 5.06 -7.16
CA SER A 72 1.82 5.16 -8.43
C SER A 72 3.21 4.53 -8.33
N THR A 73 3.45 3.49 -9.11
CA THR A 73 4.78 2.85 -9.27
C THR A 73 5.74 3.68 -10.13
N VAL A 74 5.23 4.68 -10.85
CA VAL A 74 6.04 5.60 -11.67
C VAL A 74 6.59 6.72 -10.80
N SER A 75 5.72 7.37 -10.04
CA SER A 75 6.07 8.57 -9.28
C SER A 75 6.46 8.28 -7.82
N TRP A 76 6.30 7.03 -7.37
CA TRP A 76 6.60 6.57 -6.01
C TRP A 76 5.89 7.37 -4.90
N HIS A 77 4.71 7.88 -5.21
CA HIS A 77 3.85 8.58 -4.27
C HIS A 77 2.38 8.26 -4.49
N VAL A 78 1.57 8.58 -3.49
CA VAL A 78 0.12 8.46 -3.56
C VAL A 78 -0.47 9.48 -4.52
N VAL A 79 -1.37 9.01 -5.39
CA VAL A 79 -2.13 9.82 -6.35
C VAL A 79 -3.64 9.65 -6.12
N LYS A 80 -4.41 10.67 -6.51
CA LYS A 80 -5.89 10.66 -6.44
C LYS A 80 -6.54 10.07 -7.70
N THR A 81 -5.74 9.85 -8.74
CA THR A 81 -6.18 9.41 -10.06
C THR A 81 -6.17 7.89 -10.12
N ALA A 82 -7.30 7.30 -10.52
CA ALA A 82 -7.49 5.85 -10.62
C ALA A 82 -6.94 5.22 -11.91
N SER A 83 -6.55 6.06 -12.88
CA SER A 83 -6.29 5.68 -14.27
C SER A 83 -5.04 4.82 -14.44
N GLU A 84 -5.10 3.55 -14.06
CA GLU A 84 -4.00 2.54 -14.08
C GLU A 84 -3.18 2.43 -12.80
N HIS A 85 -3.66 3.00 -11.70
CA HIS A 85 -3.04 2.84 -10.40
C HIS A 85 -3.90 1.94 -9.50
N PRO A 86 -3.31 0.92 -8.87
CA PRO A 86 -4.04 0.03 -7.99
C PRO A 86 -4.52 0.79 -6.75
N LEU A 87 -5.69 0.40 -6.25
CA LEU A 87 -6.28 1.03 -5.07
C LEU A 87 -5.45 0.67 -3.84
N LEU A 88 -4.85 1.69 -3.22
CA LEU A 88 -4.15 1.55 -1.95
C LEU A 88 -5.18 1.56 -0.82
N GLY A 89 -6.09 2.53 -0.83
CA GLY A 89 -7.13 2.64 0.19
C GLY A 89 -7.70 4.05 0.34
N LYS A 90 -8.02 4.44 1.57
CA LYS A 90 -8.64 5.75 1.88
C LYS A 90 -7.85 6.53 2.91
N SER A 91 -7.77 7.85 2.75
CA SER A 91 -7.17 8.73 3.76
C SER A 91 -8.02 8.76 5.05
N ILE A 92 -7.36 8.72 6.20
CA ILE A 92 -8.02 8.84 7.52
C ILE A 92 -7.89 10.26 8.07
N LEU A 93 -6.81 10.95 7.73
CA LEU A 93 -6.52 12.31 8.18
C LEU A 93 -6.38 13.24 6.98
N PRO A 94 -6.76 14.53 7.13
CA PRO A 94 -6.53 15.51 6.08
C PRO A 94 -5.02 15.79 6.01
N ALA A 95 -4.47 15.78 4.81
CA ALA A 95 -3.06 16.08 4.58
C ALA A 95 -2.95 17.31 3.69
N ALA A 96 -2.70 18.44 4.34
CA ALA A 96 -2.56 19.75 3.71
C ALA A 96 -1.32 19.81 2.78
N PRO A 97 -1.30 20.76 1.83
CA PRO A 97 -0.10 21.06 1.06
C PRO A 97 1.04 21.46 2.02
N GLY A 98 2.22 20.85 1.83
CA GLY A 98 3.38 20.97 2.73
C GLY A 98 3.63 19.75 3.62
N SER A 99 2.65 18.86 3.80
CA SER A 99 2.89 17.55 4.45
C SER A 99 3.45 16.55 3.45
N SER A 100 4.56 15.89 3.79
CA SER A 100 5.18 14.84 2.96
C SER A 100 4.46 13.49 3.06
N TYR A 101 3.63 13.30 4.08
CA TYR A 101 2.97 12.03 4.38
C TYR A 101 1.46 12.20 4.51
N VAL A 102 0.74 11.16 4.12
CA VAL A 102 -0.71 11.00 4.34
C VAL A 102 -0.98 9.67 5.03
N ARG A 103 -1.88 9.69 6.02
CA ARG A 103 -2.30 8.48 6.72
C ARG A 103 -3.41 7.78 5.94
N VAL A 104 -3.12 6.56 5.48
CA VAL A 104 -4.02 5.76 4.65
C VAL A 104 -4.45 4.49 5.38
N LEU A 105 -5.76 4.23 5.39
CA LEU A 105 -6.32 2.93 5.71
C LEU A 105 -6.27 2.07 4.45
N LEU A 106 -5.52 0.97 4.49
CA LEU A 106 -5.53 -0.01 3.40
C LEU A 106 -6.91 -0.67 3.31
N THR A 107 -7.45 -0.71 2.11
CA THR A 107 -8.71 -1.39 1.81
C THR A 107 -8.51 -2.28 0.58
N GLN A 108 -8.24 -3.55 0.85
CA GLN A 108 -8.29 -4.66 -0.10
C GLN A 108 -9.52 -5.51 0.21
#